data_AF-A0A6G3WXS7-F1
#
_entry.id   AF-A0A6G3WXS7-F1
#
_cell.length_a   1.000
_cell.length_b   1.000
_cell.length_c   1.000
_cell.angle_alpha   90.00
_cell.angle_beta   90.00
_cell.angle_gamma   90.00
#
_symmetry.space_group_name_H-M   'P 1'
#
loop_
_entity.id
_entity.type
_entity.pdbx_description
1 polymer ?
#
loop_
_entity_poly.entity_id
_entity_poly.type
_entity_poly.pdbx_seq_one_letter_code
_entity_poly.pdbx_strand_id
1 'polypeptide(L)'
;LLRRHKIEKLPLVDEAGILKGLITVKDFKKAEQYPNAAKDAEGRLLVGAAVGASPEALERAQALAAAGVDFLIVDTSHGHNSNALAWMAKIKSSVGVDVIGGNVATR
;
A
#
# COMPACT_ATOMS: atom_id res chain seq x y z
N LEU A 1 -7.78 -28.13 3.55
CA LEU A 1 -8.52 -28.03 4.84
C LEU A 1 -9.93 -27.46 4.68
N LEU A 2 -10.09 -26.18 4.37
CA LEU A 2 -11.40 -25.48 4.35
C LEU A 2 -12.46 -26.19 3.47
N ARG A 3 -12.14 -26.49 2.20
CA ARG A 3 -13.07 -27.15 1.26
C ARG A 3 -13.48 -28.57 1.68
N ARG A 4 -12.55 -29.32 2.29
CA ARG A 4 -12.77 -30.70 2.76
C ARG A 4 -13.71 -30.73 3.98
N HIS A 5 -13.53 -29.80 4.91
CA HIS A 5 -14.29 -29.76 6.16
C HIS A 5 -15.52 -28.83 6.10
N LYS A 6 -15.76 -28.16 4.96
CA LYS A 6 -16.86 -27.20 4.75
C LYS A 6 -16.89 -26.08 5.81
N ILE A 7 -15.71 -25.64 6.25
CA ILE A 7 -15.55 -24.58 7.25
C ILE A 7 -15.32 -23.25 6.51
N GLU A 8 -15.95 -22.15 6.95
CA GLU A 8 -15.82 -20.83 6.31
C GLU A 8 -14.54 -20.07 6.74
N LYS A 9 -14.12 -20.26 8.00
CA LYS A 9 -13.02 -19.54 8.63
C LYS A 9 -12.06 -20.54 9.29
N LEU A 10 -10.77 -20.40 9.04
CA LEU A 10 -9.71 -21.25 9.60
C LEU A 10 -8.79 -20.40 10.48
N PRO A 11 -8.96 -20.43 11.82
CA PRO A 11 -8.02 -19.81 12.74
C PRO A 11 -6.66 -20.51 12.66
N LEU A 12 -5.59 -19.73 12.67
CA LEU A 12 -4.21 -20.21 12.74
C LEU A 12 -3.68 -19.94 14.14
N VAL A 13 -3.22 -20.97 14.84
CA VAL A 13 -2.69 -20.89 16.20
C VAL A 13 -1.23 -21.36 16.22
N ASP A 14 -0.43 -20.85 17.16
CA ASP A 14 0.91 -21.37 17.44
C ASP A 14 0.87 -22.62 18.35
N GLU A 15 2.05 -23.15 18.69
CA GLU A 15 2.19 -24.35 19.55
C GLU A 15 1.58 -24.18 20.95
N ALA A 16 1.49 -22.93 21.44
CA ALA A 16 0.88 -22.61 22.72
C ALA A 16 -0.66 -22.40 22.61
N GLY A 17 -1.23 -22.58 21.41
CA GLY A 17 -2.65 -22.37 21.15
C GLY A 17 -3.06 -20.90 21.00
N ILE A 18 -2.10 -19.98 20.85
CA ILE A 18 -2.38 -18.54 20.71
C ILE A 18 -2.72 -18.23 19.25
N LEU A 19 -3.84 -17.53 19.03
CA LEU A 19 -4.28 -17.09 17.70
C LEU A 19 -3.26 -16.14 17.05
N LYS A 20 -2.78 -16.51 15.87
CA LYS A 20 -1.85 -15.72 15.04
C LYS A 20 -2.48 -15.19 13.76
N GLY A 21 -3.60 -15.76 13.32
CA GLY A 21 -4.24 -15.32 12.08
C GLY A 21 -5.53 -16.04 11.78
N LEU A 22 -6.15 -15.65 10.67
CA LEU A 22 -7.42 -16.18 10.20
C LEU A 22 -7.42 -16.21 8.68
N ILE A 23 -7.72 -17.37 8.10
CA ILE A 23 -7.93 -17.50 6.65
C ILE A 23 -9.43 -17.74 6.40
N THR A 24 -10.00 -17.07 5.40
CA THR A 24 -11.42 -17.26 5.05
C THR A 24 -11.61 -17.88 3.65
N VAL A 25 -12.71 -18.60 3.45
CA VAL A 25 -13.10 -19.12 2.12
C VAL A 25 -13.35 -18.00 1.12
N LYS A 26 -13.74 -16.81 1.58
CA LYS A 26 -14.00 -15.66 0.71
C LYS A 26 -12.73 -15.18 0.01
N ASP A 27 -11.58 -15.28 0.68
CA ASP A 27 -10.29 -14.87 0.10
C ASP A 27 -9.90 -15.76 -1.09
N PHE A 28 -10.14 -17.07 -0.99
CA PHE A 28 -9.94 -18.01 -2.10
C PHE A 28 -10.89 -17.73 -3.27
N LYS A 29 -12.18 -17.52 -2.99
CA LYS A 29 -13.17 -17.19 -4.04
C LYS A 29 -12.78 -15.92 -4.78
N LYS A 30 -12.33 -14.88 -4.06
CA LYS A 30 -11.84 -13.65 -4.67
C LYS A 30 -10.58 -13.88 -5.49
N ALA A 31 -9.66 -14.73 -5.04
CA ALA A 31 -8.45 -15.05 -5.79
C ALA A 31 -8.75 -15.81 -7.10
N GLU A 32 -9.69 -16.76 -7.09
CA GLU A 32 -10.15 -17.46 -8.31
C GLU A 32 -10.92 -16.51 -9.25
N GLN A 33 -11.75 -15.62 -8.70
CA GLN A 33 -12.54 -14.66 -9.47
C GLN A 33 -11.69 -13.54 -10.10
N TYR A 34 -10.63 -13.12 -9.41
CA TYR A 34 -9.76 -12.02 -9.83
C TYR A 34 -8.29 -12.49 -9.90
N PRO A 35 -7.93 -13.35 -10.87
CA PRO A 35 -6.60 -13.94 -10.96
C PRO A 35 -5.51 -12.89 -11.26
N ASN A 36 -5.88 -11.78 -11.89
CA ASN A 36 -4.99 -10.68 -12.26
C ASN A 36 -5.06 -9.50 -11.26
N ALA A 37 -5.59 -9.70 -10.05
CA ALA A 37 -5.63 -8.65 -9.04
C ALA A 37 -4.21 -8.19 -8.70
N ALA A 38 -3.99 -6.87 -8.68
CA ALA A 38 -2.72 -6.27 -8.30
C ALA A 38 -2.47 -6.49 -6.80
N LYS A 39 -1.46 -7.30 -6.49
CA LYS A 39 -1.13 -7.72 -5.14
C LYS A 39 0.37 -7.59 -4.86
N ASP A 40 0.72 -7.41 -3.59
CA ASP A 40 2.10 -7.46 -3.12
C ASP A 40 2.61 -8.92 -2.99
N ALA A 41 3.85 -9.06 -2.52
CA ALA A 41 4.49 -10.37 -2.33
C ALA A 41 3.78 -11.24 -1.26
N GLU A 42 3.08 -10.61 -0.32
CA GLU A 42 2.29 -11.26 0.74
C GLU A 42 0.85 -11.58 0.29
N GLY A 43 0.44 -11.18 -0.91
CA GLY A 43 -0.87 -11.44 -1.50
C GLY A 43 -1.98 -10.46 -1.09
N ARG A 44 -1.63 -9.33 -0.46
CA ARG A 44 -2.54 -8.22 -0.13
C ARG A 44 -2.75 -7.34 -1.36
N LEU A 45 -3.88 -6.64 -1.45
CA LEU A 45 -4.12 -5.72 -2.57
C LEU A 45 -3.18 -4.53 -2.49
N LEU A 46 -2.62 -4.12 -3.63
CA LEU A 46 -1.79 -2.92 -3.70
C LEU A 46 -2.64 -1.65 -3.48
N VAL A 47 -2.07 -0.71 -2.72
CA VAL A 47 -2.68 0.57 -2.37
C VAL A 47 -1.66 1.70 -2.57
N GLY A 48 -2.05 2.69 -3.37
CA GLY A 48 -1.33 3.95 -3.51
C GLY A 48 -2.10 5.11 -2.89
N ALA A 49 -1.39 6.16 -2.48
CA ALA A 49 -2.01 7.39 -1.98
C ALA A 49 -1.33 8.66 -2.53
N ALA A 50 -2.12 9.70 -2.75
CA ALA A 50 -1.62 11.00 -3.20
C ALA A 50 -1.37 11.95 -2.02
N VAL A 51 -0.29 12.71 -2.09
CA VAL A 51 0.07 13.77 -1.15
C VAL A 51 0.52 15.02 -1.90
N GLY A 52 0.39 16.19 -1.27
CA GLY A 52 0.88 17.44 -1.84
C GLY A 52 2.39 17.65 -1.66
N ALA A 53 2.84 18.88 -1.91
CA ALA A 53 4.24 19.32 -1.75
C ALA A 53 4.33 20.46 -0.72
N SER A 54 4.00 20.16 0.54
CA SER A 54 4.00 21.11 1.66
C SER A 54 4.51 20.47 2.96
N PRO A 55 4.78 21.25 4.03
CA PRO A 55 5.15 20.70 5.34
C PRO A 55 4.16 19.68 5.89
N GLU A 56 2.86 19.95 5.77
CA GLU A 56 1.78 19.08 6.23
C GLU A 56 1.69 17.80 5.39
N ALA A 57 2.07 17.87 4.11
CA ALA A 57 2.11 16.71 3.23
C ALA A 57 3.19 15.71 3.64
N LEU A 58 4.29 16.17 4.24
CA LEU A 58 5.35 15.30 4.76
C LEU A 58 4.84 14.44 5.93
N GLU A 59 4.19 15.06 6.90
CA GLU A 59 3.59 14.33 8.04
C GLU A 59 2.55 13.31 7.55
N ARG A 60 1.71 13.73 6.59
CA ARG A 60 0.72 12.85 5.96
C ARG A 60 1.38 11.68 5.21
N ALA A 61 2.46 11.93 4.48
CA ALA A 61 3.20 10.90 3.76
C ALA A 61 3.76 9.84 4.72
N GLN A 62 4.33 10.28 5.85
CA GLN A 62 4.84 9.39 6.88
C GLN A 62 3.72 8.56 7.53
N ALA A 63 2.58 9.20 7.84
CA ALA A 63 1.43 8.50 8.41
C ALA A 63 0.86 7.44 7.45
N LEU A 64 0.76 7.76 6.15
CA LEU A 64 0.30 6.83 5.13
C LEU A 64 1.27 5.67 4.93
N ALA A 65 2.58 5.94 4.89
CA ALA A 65 3.61 4.91 4.83
C ALA A 65 3.55 3.98 6.06
N ALA A 66 3.39 4.54 7.26
CA ALA A 66 3.21 3.76 8.48
C ALA A 66 1.92 2.91 8.48
N ALA A 67 0.86 3.39 7.82
CA ALA A 67 -0.38 2.64 7.62
C ALA A 67 -0.25 1.51 6.58
N GLY A 68 0.85 1.46 5.82
CA GLY A 68 1.17 0.37 4.89
C GLY A 68 0.71 0.59 3.46
N VAL A 69 0.70 1.83 2.95
CA VAL A 69 0.61 2.06 1.49
C VAL A 69 1.85 1.51 0.79
N ASP A 70 1.72 1.04 -0.44
CA ASP A 70 2.84 0.49 -1.23
C ASP A 70 3.64 1.58 -1.93
N PHE A 71 2.98 2.68 -2.32
CA PHE A 71 3.60 3.83 -2.96
C PHE A 71 2.84 5.12 -2.70
N LEU A 72 3.56 6.24 -2.84
CA LEU A 72 3.02 7.59 -2.75
C LEU A 72 3.16 8.31 -4.08
N ILE A 73 2.16 9.12 -4.42
CA ILE A 73 2.20 10.04 -5.56
C ILE A 73 2.28 11.46 -5.01
N VAL A 74 3.29 12.22 -5.41
CA VAL A 74 3.33 13.66 -5.11
C VAL A 74 2.54 14.39 -6.19
N ASP A 75 1.34 14.82 -5.81
CA ASP A 75 0.40 15.52 -6.69
C ASP A 75 0.67 17.02 -6.66
N THR A 76 1.16 17.55 -7.78
CA THR A 76 1.42 18.98 -7.96
C THR A 76 1.20 19.39 -9.40
N SER A 77 0.64 20.59 -9.58
CA SER A 77 0.38 21.19 -10.89
C SER A 77 1.64 21.55 -11.67
N HIS A 78 2.78 21.70 -10.99
CA HIS A 78 4.06 22.06 -11.61
C HIS A 78 5.21 21.25 -10.98
N GLY A 79 5.26 19.94 -11.27
CA GLY A 79 6.27 19.02 -10.70
C GLY A 79 7.72 19.36 -11.05
N HIS A 80 7.94 20.15 -12.10
CA HIS A 80 9.25 20.64 -12.53
C HIS A 80 9.75 21.87 -11.76
N ASN A 81 8.94 22.46 -10.87
CA ASN A 81 9.37 23.58 -10.03
C ASN A 81 10.36 23.09 -8.96
N SER A 82 11.41 23.87 -8.69
CA SER A 82 12.43 23.59 -7.65
C SER A 82 11.84 23.31 -6.28
N ASN A 83 10.77 23.99 -5.89
CA ASN A 83 10.08 23.74 -4.61
C ASN A 83 9.41 22.35 -4.60
N ALA A 84 8.76 21.96 -5.71
CA ALA A 84 8.14 20.64 -5.83
C ALA A 84 9.20 19.54 -5.76
N LEU A 85 10.33 19.72 -6.46
CA LEU A 85 11.47 18.80 -6.42
C LEU A 85 12.08 18.68 -5.02
N ALA A 86 12.23 19.80 -4.29
CA ALA A 86 12.72 19.79 -2.92
C ALA A 86 11.79 19.01 -1.98
N TRP A 87 10.48 19.20 -2.10
CA TRP A 87 9.51 18.43 -1.30
C TRP A 87 9.46 16.96 -1.69
N MET A 88 9.53 16.62 -2.98
CA MET A 88 9.60 15.23 -3.44
C MET A 88 10.84 14.52 -2.87
N ALA A 89 12.01 15.16 -2.93
CA ALA A 89 13.24 14.62 -2.35
C ALA A 89 13.12 14.43 -0.83
N LYS A 90 12.54 15.41 -0.13
CA LYS A 90 12.32 15.33 1.32
C LYS A 90 11.37 14.20 1.68
N ILE A 91 10.24 14.06 0.97
CA ILE A 91 9.29 12.97 1.18
C ILE A 91 9.98 11.63 0.94
N LYS A 92 10.67 11.44 -0.19
CA LYS A 92 11.38 10.18 -0.49
C LYS A 92 12.43 9.82 0.55
N SER A 93 13.13 10.80 1.12
CA SER A 93 14.10 10.54 2.20
C SER A 93 13.47 10.15 3.54
N SER A 94 12.17 10.39 3.70
CA SER A 94 11.47 10.24 4.99
C SER A 94 10.57 9.00 5.08
N VAL A 95 10.38 8.29 3.96
CA VAL A 95 9.50 7.12 3.86
C VAL A 95 10.23 5.93 3.24
N GLY A 96 9.88 4.71 3.64
CA GLY A 96 10.44 3.48 3.10
C GLY A 96 9.81 2.99 1.79
N VAL A 97 8.77 3.66 1.32
CA VAL A 97 7.96 3.26 0.15
C VAL A 97 8.41 3.98 -1.12
N ASP A 98 7.91 3.54 -2.27
CA ASP A 98 8.17 4.23 -3.53
C ASP A 98 7.43 5.57 -3.62
N VAL A 99 8.07 6.54 -4.26
CA VAL A 99 7.53 7.88 -4.46
C VAL A 99 7.54 8.19 -5.94
N ILE A 100 6.34 8.40 -6.49
CA ILE A 100 6.11 8.72 -7.88
C ILE A 100 5.97 10.24 -7.99
N GLY A 101 6.89 10.87 -8.72
CA GLY A 101 6.85 12.30 -8.99
C GLY A 101 5.99 12.64 -10.20
N GLY A 102 5.25 13.74 -10.12
CA GLY A 102 4.43 14.27 -11.19
C GLY A 102 3.92 15.67 -10.84
N ASN A 103 3.20 16.37 -11.70
CA ASN A 103 3.09 16.10 -13.13
C ASN A 103 4.16 16.87 -13.91
N VAL A 104 4.70 16.24 -14.96
CA VAL A 104 5.68 16.85 -15.87
C VAL A 104 5.04 16.93 -17.24
N ALA A 105 4.94 18.14 -17.78
CA ALA A 105 4.55 18.40 -19.16
C ALA A 105 5.62 19.31 -19.77
N THR A 106 6.38 18.78 -20.71
CA THR A 106 7.35 19.52 -21.52
C THR A 106 6.92 19.44 -22.99
N ARG A 107 7.32 20.41 -23.81
CA ARG A 107 7.09 20.38 -25.27
C ARG A 107 8.27 19.74 -25.98
#